data_AF-A0A066RRU7-F1
#
_entry.id   AF-A0A066RRU7-F1
#
_cell.length_a   1.000
_cell.length_b   1.000
_cell.length_c   1.000
_cell.angle_alpha   90.00
_cell.angle_beta   90.00
_cell.angle_gamma   90.00
#
_symmetry.space_group_name_H-M   'P 1'
#
loop_
_entity.id
_entity.type
_entity.pdbx_description
1 polymer ?
#
loop_
_entity_poly.entity_id
_entity_poly.type
_entity_poly.pdbx_seq_one_letter_code
_entity_poly.pdbx_strand_id
1 'polypeptide(L)'
;MKNELIQYTEQDFLGLVKEPYDENCDDQLVEELLVFFNEMIRHPKGSVLITHPMMCGIEDSPEAVIAELKRWYAEQGLPCFKSE
;
A
#
# COMPACT_ATOMS: atom_id res chain seq x y z
N MET A 1 3.86 2.27 -12.44
CA MET A 1 3.00 2.87 -11.41
C MET A 1 3.10 4.40 -11.38
N LYS A 2 2.17 5.11 -10.70
CA LYS A 2 2.30 6.56 -10.43
C LYS A 2 3.38 6.79 -9.37
N ASN A 3 3.86 8.02 -9.21
CA ASN A 3 5.03 8.29 -8.37
C ASN A 3 4.68 8.59 -6.91
N GLU A 4 3.47 9.05 -6.60
CA GLU A 4 3.13 9.38 -5.21
C GLU A 4 1.75 8.86 -4.84
N LEU A 5 1.59 8.53 -3.55
CA LEU A 5 0.32 8.01 -3.00
C LEU A 5 -0.85 8.98 -3.23
N ILE A 6 -0.58 10.28 -3.18
CA ILE A 6 -1.54 11.36 -3.42
C ILE A 6 -2.08 11.40 -4.86
N GLN A 7 -1.53 10.61 -5.78
CA GLN A 7 -2.03 10.52 -7.15
C GLN A 7 -3.10 9.41 -7.31
N TYR A 8 -3.29 8.58 -6.28
CA TYR A 8 -4.27 7.50 -6.24
C TYR A 8 -5.49 7.86 -5.40
N THR A 9 -6.69 7.43 -5.80
CA THR A 9 -7.80 7.31 -4.84
C THR A 9 -7.51 6.14 -3.93
N GLU A 10 -8.21 6.10 -2.79
CA GLU A 10 -8.18 4.93 -1.90
C GLU A 10 -8.61 3.67 -2.66
N GLN A 11 -9.65 3.75 -3.49
CA GLN A 11 -10.16 2.61 -4.26
C GLN A 11 -9.19 2.14 -5.34
N ASP A 12 -8.54 3.06 -6.07
CA ASP A 12 -7.53 2.75 -7.09
C ASP A 12 -6.36 1.98 -6.45
N PHE A 13 -5.88 2.47 -5.29
CA PHE A 13 -4.73 1.87 -4.62
C PHE A 13 -5.10 0.56 -3.93
N LEU A 14 -6.31 0.44 -3.36
CA LEU A 14 -6.82 -0.81 -2.81
C LEU A 14 -6.85 -1.91 -3.89
N GLY A 15 -7.20 -1.57 -5.14
CA GLY A 15 -7.12 -2.50 -6.26
C GLY A 15 -5.71 -3.05 -6.49
N LEU A 16 -4.68 -2.19 -6.41
CA LEU A 16 -3.29 -2.61 -6.52
C LEU A 16 -2.86 -3.49 -5.34
N VAL A 17 -3.22 -3.10 -4.12
CA VAL A 17 -2.87 -3.84 -2.90
C VAL A 17 -3.60 -5.18 -2.81
N LYS A 18 -4.67 -5.39 -3.57
CA LYS A 18 -5.36 -6.68 -3.71
C LYS A 18 -4.61 -7.67 -4.59
N GLU A 19 -3.77 -7.21 -5.51
CA GLU A 19 -3.06 -8.06 -6.47
C GLU A 19 -2.30 -9.24 -5.80
N PRO A 20 -1.50 -9.03 -4.73
CA PRO A 20 -0.76 -10.11 -4.09
C PRO A 20 -1.65 -11.15 -3.36
N TYR A 21 -2.94 -10.86 -3.19
CA TYR A 21 -3.91 -11.74 -2.54
C TYR A 21 -4.73 -12.56 -3.55
N ASP A 22 -4.59 -12.30 -4.86
CA ASP A 22 -5.29 -13.03 -5.90
C ASP A 22 -4.52 -14.30 -6.30
N GLU A 23 -5.25 -15.40 -6.54
CA GLU A 23 -4.65 -16.66 -7.00
C GLU A 23 -4.07 -16.57 -8.43
N ASN A 24 -4.56 -15.61 -9.23
CA ASN A 24 -4.12 -15.34 -10.60
C ASN A 24 -3.43 -13.98 -10.72
N CYS A 25 -2.71 -13.57 -9.68
CA CYS A 25 -2.00 -12.31 -9.65
C CYS A 25 -1.00 -12.17 -10.81
N ASP A 26 -0.80 -10.95 -11.28
CA ASP A 26 0.30 -10.61 -12.17
C ASP A 26 1.59 -10.42 -11.34
N ASP A 27 2.50 -11.41 -11.41
CA ASP A 27 3.77 -11.39 -10.67
C ASP A 27 4.60 -10.12 -10.93
N GLN A 28 4.57 -9.56 -12.15
CA GLN A 28 5.29 -8.32 -12.47
C GLN A 28 4.62 -7.12 -11.80
N LEU A 29 3.29 -7.08 -11.78
CA LEU A 29 2.55 -6.04 -11.08
C LEU A 29 2.78 -6.10 -9.57
N VAL A 30 2.85 -7.30 -8.98
CA VAL A 30 3.21 -7.50 -7.58
C VAL A 30 4.63 -7.02 -7.33
N GLU A 31 5.61 -7.36 -8.16
CA GLU A 31 6.99 -6.88 -8.01
C GLU A 31 7.07 -5.35 -8.08
N GLU A 32 6.41 -4.72 -9.07
CA GLU A 32 6.31 -3.26 -9.18
C GLU A 32 5.68 -2.63 -7.93
N LEU A 33 4.66 -3.27 -7.36
CA LEU A 33 4.01 -2.81 -6.14
C LEU A 33 4.97 -2.84 -4.95
N LEU A 34 5.74 -3.91 -4.80
CA LEU A 34 6.72 -4.04 -3.72
C LEU A 34 7.83 -2.98 -3.86
N VAL A 35 8.30 -2.72 -5.07
CA VAL A 35 9.25 -1.63 -5.35
C VAL A 35 8.65 -0.28 -5.00
N PHE A 36 7.41 0.00 -5.44
CA PHE A 36 6.70 1.23 -5.10
C PHE A 36 6.57 1.43 -3.58
N PHE A 37 6.28 0.37 -2.84
CA PHE A 37 6.21 0.42 -1.37
C PHE A 37 7.57 0.71 -0.71
N ASN A 38 8.69 0.32 -1.32
CA ASN A 38 10.01 0.61 -0.75
C ASN A 38 10.54 1.99 -1.14
N GLU A 39 10.22 2.47 -2.35
CA GLU A 39 10.79 3.69 -2.91
C GLU A 39 9.90 4.92 -2.70
N MET A 40 8.57 4.76 -2.82
CA MET A 40 7.63 5.89 -2.88
C MET A 40 6.76 6.03 -1.63
N ILE A 41 6.46 4.92 -0.94
CA ILE A 41 5.74 4.96 0.34
C ILE A 41 6.71 5.40 1.44
N ARG A 42 6.33 6.45 2.17
CA ARG A 42 7.15 7.02 3.25
C ARG A 42 7.12 6.20 4.54
N HIS A 43 6.19 5.25 4.64
CA HIS A 43 6.09 4.37 5.79
C HIS A 43 7.37 3.51 5.93
N PRO A 44 8.03 3.50 7.10
CA PRO A 44 9.37 2.90 7.25
C PRO A 44 9.41 1.38 7.05
N LYS A 45 8.25 0.72 7.10
CA LYS A 45 8.14 -0.73 6.85
C LYS A 45 8.13 -1.08 5.36
N GLY A 46 7.88 -0.11 4.47
CA GLY A 46 7.83 -0.34 3.02
C GLY A 46 7.02 -1.57 2.65
N SER A 47 7.59 -2.43 1.80
CA SER A 47 6.92 -3.63 1.27
C SER A 47 6.64 -4.72 2.32
N VAL A 48 7.17 -4.59 3.53
CA VAL A 48 6.83 -5.48 4.66
C VAL A 48 5.36 -5.35 5.04
N LEU A 49 4.73 -4.20 4.78
CA LEU A 49 3.28 -4.04 4.96
C LEU A 49 2.47 -5.01 4.12
N ILE A 50 2.97 -5.41 2.94
CA ILE A 50 2.29 -6.36 2.04
C ILE A 50 2.77 -7.78 2.30
N THR A 51 4.08 -7.98 2.42
CA THR A 51 4.65 -9.34 2.48
C THR A 51 4.51 -10.00 3.86
N HIS A 52 4.50 -9.20 4.93
CA HIS A 52 4.41 -9.69 6.30
C HIS A 52 3.58 -8.73 7.20
N PRO A 53 2.30 -8.45 6.85
CA PRO A 53 1.45 -7.50 7.57
C PRO A 53 1.34 -7.77 9.07
N MET A 54 1.28 -9.04 9.47
CA MET A 54 1.23 -9.42 10.89
C MET A 54 2.48 -8.97 11.68
N MET A 55 3.66 -8.87 11.04
CA MET A 55 4.87 -8.34 11.70
C MET A 55 4.83 -6.82 11.88
N CYS A 56 3.95 -6.13 11.14
CA CYS A 56 3.64 -4.72 11.32
C CYS A 56 2.50 -4.50 12.34
N GLY A 57 1.92 -5.57 12.89
CA GLY A 57 0.80 -5.49 13.84
C GLY A 57 -0.54 -5.19 13.17
N ILE A 58 -0.68 -5.42 11.87
CA ILE A 58 -1.92 -5.27 11.11
C ILE A 58 -2.44 -6.63 10.65
N GLU A 59 -3.73 -6.70 10.34
CA GLU A 59 -4.34 -7.90 9.77
C GLU A 59 -3.76 -8.19 8.38
N ASP A 60 -3.72 -9.47 8.00
CA ASP A 60 -3.26 -9.90 6.68
C ASP A 60 -4.38 -9.72 5.64
N SER A 61 -4.69 -8.47 5.35
CA SER A 61 -5.71 -8.08 4.38
C SER A 61 -5.34 -6.78 3.66
N PRO A 62 -5.76 -6.60 2.41
CA PRO A 62 -5.47 -5.39 1.66
C PRO A 62 -6.13 -4.16 2.30
N GLU A 63 -7.32 -4.31 2.89
CA GLU A 63 -7.99 -3.24 3.63
C GLU A 63 -7.19 -2.78 4.86
N ALA A 64 -6.53 -3.69 5.57
CA ALA A 64 -5.70 -3.33 6.73
C ALA A 64 -4.45 -2.55 6.32
N VAL A 65 -3.84 -2.88 5.18
CA VAL A 65 -2.71 -2.12 4.61
C VAL A 65 -3.13 -0.69 4.27
N ILE A 66 -4.29 -0.51 3.63
CA ILE A 66 -4.84 0.82 3.32
C ILE A 66 -5.11 1.63 4.60
N ALA A 67 -5.73 0.99 5.60
CA ALA A 67 -6.02 1.63 6.88
C ALA A 67 -4.73 2.11 7.58
N GLU A 68 -3.68 1.28 7.55
CA GLU A 68 -2.39 1.60 8.14
C GLU A 68 -1.69 2.77 7.42
N LEU A 69 -1.70 2.78 6.09
CA LEU A 69 -1.16 3.90 5.32
C LEU A 69 -1.89 5.21 5.66
N LYS A 70 -3.22 5.20 5.72
CA LYS A 70 -4.02 6.37 6.10
C LYS A 70 -3.69 6.84 7.52
N ARG A 71 -3.66 5.92 8.49
CA ARG A 71 -3.34 6.22 9.89
C ARG A 71 -1.96 6.87 10.00
N TRP A 72 -0.94 6.23 9.45
CA TRP A 72 0.44 6.70 9.58
C TRP A 72 0.68 8.03 8.85
N TYR A 73 0.17 8.18 7.62
CA TYR A 73 0.32 9.46 6.89
C TYR A 73 -0.37 10.61 7.63
N ALA A 74 -1.55 10.36 8.21
CA ALA A 74 -2.24 11.36 9.04
C ALA A 74 -1.43 11.72 10.30
N GLU A 75 -0.81 10.75 10.97
CA GLU A 75 0.07 10.97 12.13
C GLU A 75 1.32 11.80 11.76
N GLN A 76 1.84 11.65 10.55
CA GLN A 76 2.95 12.46 10.03
C GLN A 76 2.51 13.83 9.49
N GLY A 77 1.21 14.13 9.46
CA GLY A 77 0.68 15.36 8.85
C GLY A 77 0.87 15.42 7.34
N LEU A 78 0.97 14.26 6.68
CA LEU A 78 1.18 14.14 5.24
C LEU A 78 -0.12 13.79 4.50
N PRO A 79 -0.32 14.30 3.28
CA PRO A 79 -1.44 13.86 2.45
C PRO A 79 -1.24 12.41 2.01
N CYS A 80 -2.29 11.59 2.18
CA CYS A 80 -2.28 10.17 1.81
C CYS A 80 -2.80 9.98 0.37
N PHE A 81 -4.08 9.66 0.19
CA PHE A 81 -4.74 9.51 -1.12
C PHE A 81 -5.36 10.83 -1.60
N LYS A 82 -5.58 10.94 -2.92
CA LYS A 82 -6.37 12.06 -3.46
C LYS A 82 -7.81 11.95 -2.98
N SER A 83 -8.41 13.10 -2.71
CA SER A 83 -9.87 13.19 -2.55
C SER A 83 -10.55 12.75 -3.85
N GLU A 84 -11.61 11.96 -3.72
CA GLU A 84 -12.51 11.63 -4.83
C GLU A 84 -13.34 12.85 -5.27
#